data_AF-A0A7V5EL19-F1
#
_entry.id   AF-A0A7V5EL19-F1
#
_cell.length_a   1.000
_cell.length_b   1.000
_cell.length_c   1.000
_cell.angle_alpha   90.00
_cell.angle_beta   90.00
_cell.angle_gamma   90.00
#
_symmetry.space_group_name_H-M   'P 1'
#
loop_
_entity.id
_entity.type
_entity.pdbx_description
1 polymer ?
#
loop_
_entity_poly.entity_id
_entity_poly.type
_entity_poly.pdbx_seq_one_letter_code
_entity_poly.pdbx_strand_id
1 'polypeptide(L)'
;MSKINVSSEIGNLKRVFVHRPDNGISRLTPQRFEELLFDDIVHLEAMQAEHDVFTDVLKAFMGTKNVIEIGKVLKDALASSRLVTEQMVEQLLEYAELPGTYKEELLRLSDHELADLLISGELKSQNWILFDPIPNFIFTRDIAVTVNDHIIITKAAKKARFRENFLSKFIFKAHPVFQE
;
A
#
# COMPACT_ATOMS: atom_id res chain seq x y z
N MET A 1 -2.44 2.89 -23.51
CA MET A 1 -1.23 3.05 -22.66
C MET A 1 -0.31 1.85 -22.89
N SER A 2 1.01 1.95 -22.64
CA SER A 2 1.91 0.82 -22.84
C SER A 2 1.58 -0.31 -21.86
N LYS A 3 1.32 -1.52 -22.38
CA LYS A 3 1.13 -2.76 -21.63
C LYS A 3 2.28 -2.94 -20.61
N ILE A 4 1.98 -3.46 -19.42
CA ILE A 4 3.02 -3.85 -18.46
C ILE A 4 3.92 -4.87 -19.15
N ASN A 5 5.23 -4.74 -18.99
CA ASN A 5 6.19 -5.66 -19.57
C ASN A 5 7.54 -5.62 -18.83
N VAL A 6 7.85 -6.66 -18.07
CA VAL A 6 9.12 -6.85 -17.37
C VAL A 6 9.67 -8.23 -17.71
N SER A 7 10.55 -8.30 -18.71
CA SER A 7 11.15 -9.52 -19.23
C SER A 7 12.62 -9.73 -18.81
N SER A 8 13.17 -8.82 -18.00
CA SER A 8 14.56 -8.84 -17.54
C SER A 8 14.71 -8.07 -16.23
N GLU A 9 15.62 -8.53 -15.37
CA GLU A 9 16.02 -7.85 -14.13
C GLU A 9 17.18 -6.85 -14.34
N ILE A 10 17.83 -6.87 -15.50
CA ILE A 10 18.99 -6.01 -15.82
C ILE A 10 18.70 -5.04 -16.98
N GLY A 11 17.51 -5.14 -17.59
CA GLY A 11 17.09 -4.24 -18.65
C GLY A 11 16.91 -2.80 -18.15
N ASN A 12 16.85 -1.85 -19.06
CA ASN A 12 16.61 -0.46 -18.70
C ASN A 12 15.22 -0.30 -18.05
N LEU A 13 15.21 0.13 -16.78
CA LEU A 13 14.01 0.31 -15.98
C LEU A 13 13.22 1.54 -16.47
N LYS A 14 12.00 1.30 -16.97
CA LYS A 14 11.16 2.37 -17.54
C LYS A 14 10.18 2.99 -16.54
N ARG A 15 9.66 2.20 -15.61
CA ARG A 15 8.71 2.61 -14.56
C ARG A 15 8.87 1.72 -13.34
N VAL A 16 8.62 2.26 -12.15
CA VAL A 16 8.74 1.54 -10.88
C VAL A 16 7.69 2.01 -9.88
N PHE A 17 7.15 1.09 -9.09
CA PHE A 17 6.34 1.41 -7.91
C PHE A 17 7.20 1.47 -6.67
N VAL A 18 7.05 2.54 -5.90
CA VAL A 18 7.68 2.76 -4.61
C VAL A 18 6.60 3.12 -3.59
N HIS A 19 6.91 2.96 -2.30
CA HIS A 19 6.06 3.46 -1.23
C HIS A 19 6.92 4.18 -0.21
N ARG A 20 6.64 5.46 -0.01
CA ARG A 20 7.38 6.28 0.94
C ARG A 20 6.99 5.85 2.35
N PRO A 21 7.95 5.67 3.29
CA PRO A 21 7.64 5.38 4.69
C PRO A 21 6.59 6.32 5.26
N ASP A 22 5.59 5.76 5.95
CA ASP A 22 4.44 6.52 6.43
C ASP A 22 4.13 6.26 7.91
N ASN A 23 2.99 6.79 8.37
CA ASN A 23 2.59 6.71 9.77
C ASN A 23 2.28 5.28 10.24
N GLY A 24 2.13 4.30 9.35
CA GLY A 24 2.08 2.91 9.75
C GLY A 24 3.36 2.46 10.46
N ILE A 25 4.50 3.03 10.06
CA ILE A 25 5.81 2.75 10.65
C ILE A 25 6.01 3.44 12.00
N SER A 26 5.55 4.70 12.16
CA SER A 26 5.69 5.42 13.45
C SER A 26 4.90 4.79 14.60
N ARG A 27 3.95 3.90 14.30
CA ARG A 27 3.17 3.16 15.30
C ARG A 27 3.84 1.89 15.80
N LEU A 28 5.01 1.53 15.27
CA LEU A 28 5.79 0.39 15.73
C LEU A 28 6.34 0.65 17.13
N THR A 29 6.01 -0.21 18.08
CA THR A 29 6.65 -0.24 19.40
C THR A 29 7.62 -1.40 19.50
N PRO A 30 8.70 -1.31 20.30
CA PRO A 30 9.71 -2.37 20.40
C PRO A 30 9.14 -3.76 20.72
N GLN A 31 8.04 -3.83 21.49
CA GLN A 31 7.41 -5.11 21.83
C GLN A 31 6.71 -5.78 20.64
N ARG A 32 6.41 -5.02 19.57
CA ARG A 32 5.63 -5.45 18.40
C ARG A 32 6.48 -5.66 17.15
N PHE A 33 7.77 -5.40 17.22
CA PHE A 33 8.71 -5.51 16.12
C PHE A 33 8.72 -6.91 15.49
N GLU A 34 8.90 -7.96 16.30
CA GLU A 34 8.88 -9.34 15.81
C GLU A 34 7.52 -9.72 15.22
N GLU A 35 6.42 -9.28 15.85
CA GLU A 35 5.06 -9.54 15.38
C GLU A 35 4.80 -8.90 14.02
N LEU A 36 5.23 -7.65 13.83
CA LEU A 36 5.03 -6.86 12.63
C LEU A 36 6.20 -6.95 11.64
N LEU A 37 7.12 -7.88 11.88
CA LEU A 37 8.27 -8.19 11.01
C LEU A 37 9.14 -6.96 10.71
N PHE A 38 9.41 -6.18 11.75
CA PHE A 38 10.33 -5.04 11.69
C PHE A 38 11.47 -5.28 12.67
N ASP A 39 12.70 -5.12 12.24
CA ASP A 39 13.85 -5.62 13.01
C ASP A 39 14.35 -4.64 14.08
N ASP A 40 14.14 -3.33 13.91
CA ASP A 40 14.74 -2.31 14.78
C ASP A 40 13.86 -1.07 14.94
N ILE A 41 14.26 -0.21 15.88
CA ILE A 41 13.63 1.07 16.17
C ILE A 41 13.76 1.97 14.95
N VAL A 42 12.61 2.42 14.49
CA VAL A 42 12.48 3.27 13.32
C VAL A 42 12.50 4.75 13.71
N HIS A 43 13.24 5.54 12.94
CA HIS A 43 13.15 7.00 12.97
C HIS A 43 12.52 7.47 11.66
N LEU A 44 11.19 7.66 11.67
CA LEU A 44 10.39 7.86 10.47
C LEU A 44 10.91 9.01 9.62
N GLU A 45 11.27 10.14 10.21
CA GLU A 45 11.76 11.31 9.49
C GLU A 45 13.09 11.02 8.77
N ALA A 46 13.95 10.19 9.36
CA ALA A 46 15.23 9.81 8.73
C ALA A 46 14.99 8.82 7.59
N MET A 47 14.14 7.80 7.81
CA MET A 47 13.76 6.85 6.77
C MET A 47 13.12 7.54 5.56
N GLN A 48 12.29 8.55 5.83
CA GLN A 48 11.67 9.38 4.80
C GLN A 48 12.71 10.20 4.03
N ALA A 49 13.65 10.85 4.71
CA ALA A 49 14.73 11.58 4.06
C ALA A 49 15.61 10.67 3.17
N GLU A 50 15.96 9.48 3.67
CA GLU A 50 16.72 8.48 2.92
C GLU A 50 15.94 7.96 1.70
N HIS A 51 14.65 7.66 1.87
CA HIS A 51 13.78 7.24 0.78
C HIS A 51 13.60 8.35 -0.26
N ASP A 52 13.52 9.61 0.16
CA ASP A 52 13.45 10.75 -0.75
C ASP A 52 14.71 10.83 -1.61
N VAL A 53 15.90 10.70 -1.01
CA VAL A 53 17.17 10.60 -1.76
C VAL A 53 17.16 9.43 -2.76
N PHE A 54 16.74 8.24 -2.32
CA PHE A 54 16.61 7.07 -3.20
C PHE A 54 15.69 7.34 -4.41
N THR A 55 14.51 7.91 -4.17
CA THR A 55 13.57 8.19 -5.26
C THR A 55 14.05 9.33 -6.16
N ASP A 56 14.78 10.32 -5.62
CA ASP A 56 15.32 11.42 -6.42
C ASP A 56 16.38 10.95 -7.39
N VAL A 57 17.23 9.99 -6.98
CA VAL A 57 18.15 9.31 -7.90
C VAL A 57 17.37 8.64 -9.02
N LEU A 58 16.35 7.83 -8.70
CA LEU A 58 15.52 7.18 -9.73
C LEU A 58 14.88 8.21 -10.68
N LYS A 59 14.24 9.25 -10.14
CA LYS A 59 13.57 10.30 -10.91
C LYS A 59 14.56 11.03 -11.84
N ALA A 60 15.81 11.22 -11.45
CA ALA A 60 16.83 11.85 -12.28
C ALA A 60 17.17 11.02 -13.53
N PHE A 61 17.18 9.68 -13.42
CA PHE A 61 17.48 8.79 -14.54
C PHE A 61 16.25 8.45 -15.40
N MET A 62 15.08 8.23 -14.78
CA MET A 62 13.90 7.73 -15.48
C MET A 62 12.80 8.78 -15.68
N GLY A 63 12.90 9.95 -15.04
CA GLY A 63 11.90 11.00 -15.03
C GLY A 63 10.86 10.84 -13.92
N THR A 64 10.37 11.98 -13.41
CA THR A 64 9.47 12.03 -12.24
C THR A 64 8.17 11.25 -12.40
N LYS A 65 7.61 11.21 -13.61
CA LYS A 65 6.36 10.50 -13.92
C LYS A 65 6.48 8.97 -13.88
N ASN A 66 7.71 8.45 -13.87
CA ASN A 66 8.00 7.03 -13.97
C ASN A 66 8.36 6.39 -12.62
N VAL A 67 8.55 7.20 -11.57
CA VAL A 67 8.64 6.75 -10.17
C VAL A 67 7.27 6.97 -9.54
N ILE A 68 6.51 5.90 -9.37
CA ILE A 68 5.10 5.96 -9.02
C ILE A 68 4.93 5.57 -7.56
N GLU A 69 4.32 6.46 -6.78
CA GLU A 69 4.02 6.20 -5.37
C GLU A 69 2.71 5.38 -5.28
N ILE A 70 2.79 4.17 -4.71
CA ILE A 70 1.67 3.22 -4.71
C ILE A 70 0.54 3.63 -3.76
N GLY A 71 0.81 4.37 -2.69
CA GLY A 71 -0.21 4.97 -1.84
C GLY A 71 -1.08 6.00 -2.58
N LYS A 72 -0.52 6.71 -3.57
CA LYS A 72 -1.28 7.56 -4.49
C LYS A 72 -2.14 6.71 -5.43
N VAL A 73 -1.59 5.60 -5.95
CA VAL A 73 -2.38 4.67 -6.77
C VAL A 73 -3.53 4.07 -5.97
N LEU A 74 -3.34 3.80 -4.68
CA LEU A 74 -4.41 3.39 -3.77
C LEU A 74 -5.51 4.45 -3.67
N LYS A 75 -5.15 5.73 -3.48
CA LYS A 75 -6.11 6.85 -3.44
C LYS A 75 -6.88 6.97 -4.75
N ASP A 76 -6.17 6.93 -5.89
CA ASP A 76 -6.78 6.98 -7.22
C ASP A 76 -7.72 5.77 -7.46
N ALA A 77 -7.36 4.60 -6.94
CA ALA A 77 -8.17 3.38 -7.03
C ALA A 77 -9.48 3.49 -6.21
N LEU A 78 -9.43 4.06 -5.01
CA LEU A 78 -10.60 4.33 -4.17
C LEU A 78 -11.62 5.22 -4.88
N ALA A 79 -11.14 6.26 -5.55
CA ALA A 79 -11.95 7.19 -6.33
C ALA A 79 -12.52 6.58 -7.62
N SER A 80 -11.90 5.53 -8.15
CA SER A 80 -12.22 4.97 -9.47
C SER A 80 -13.44 4.06 -9.50
N SER A 81 -13.72 3.33 -8.40
CA SER A 81 -14.84 2.39 -8.37
C SER A 81 -15.45 2.24 -6.99
N ARG A 82 -16.59 2.92 -6.77
CA ARG A 82 -17.32 2.85 -5.49
C ARG A 82 -17.71 1.41 -5.13
N LEU A 83 -18.17 0.63 -6.10
CA LEU A 83 -18.55 -0.78 -5.89
C LEU A 83 -17.37 -1.62 -5.40
N VAL A 84 -16.19 -1.48 -6.01
CA VAL A 84 -15.01 -2.26 -5.60
C VAL A 84 -14.47 -1.78 -4.25
N THR A 85 -14.57 -0.47 -3.97
CA THR A 85 -14.24 0.11 -2.66
C THR A 85 -15.14 -0.45 -1.56
N GLU A 86 -16.46 -0.52 -1.79
CA GLU A 86 -17.42 -1.08 -0.84
C GLU A 86 -17.14 -2.56 -0.55
N GLN A 87 -16.86 -3.36 -1.59
CA GLN A 87 -16.46 -4.77 -1.44
C GLN A 87 -15.17 -4.93 -0.62
N MET A 88 -14.19 -4.04 -0.83
CA MET A 88 -12.93 -4.07 -0.09
C MET A 88 -13.14 -3.72 1.38
N VAL A 89 -13.97 -2.70 1.67
CA VAL A 89 -14.32 -2.32 3.05
C VAL A 89 -15.03 -3.48 3.77
N GLU A 90 -15.96 -4.17 3.12
CA GLU A 90 -16.61 -5.36 3.70
C GLU A 90 -15.61 -6.46 4.04
N GLN A 91 -14.71 -6.80 3.10
CA GLN A 91 -13.67 -7.80 3.33
C GLN A 91 -12.71 -7.41 4.46
N LEU A 92 -12.39 -6.13 4.58
CA LEU A 92 -11.55 -5.60 5.66
C LEU A 92 -12.23 -5.76 7.01
N LEU A 93 -13.51 -5.39 7.13
CA LEU A 93 -14.26 -5.50 8.38
C LEU A 93 -14.39 -6.97 8.81
N GLU A 94 -14.67 -7.88 7.87
CA GLU A 94 -14.68 -9.32 8.13
C GLU A 94 -13.31 -9.81 8.62
N TYR A 95 -12.23 -9.42 7.92
CA TYR A 95 -10.87 -9.82 8.30
C TYR A 95 -10.44 -9.28 9.67
N ALA A 96 -10.83 -8.05 10.00
CA ALA A 96 -10.51 -7.39 11.26
C ALA A 96 -11.50 -7.76 12.39
N GLU A 97 -12.48 -8.63 12.13
CA GLU A 97 -13.55 -9.00 13.06
C GLU A 97 -14.31 -7.79 13.63
N LEU A 98 -14.45 -6.73 12.83
CA LEU A 98 -15.12 -5.50 13.21
C LEU A 98 -16.63 -5.55 12.91
N PRO A 99 -17.48 -4.96 13.77
CA PRO A 99 -18.91 -4.86 13.51
C PRO A 99 -19.21 -4.19 12.16
N GLY A 100 -20.21 -4.71 11.44
CA GLY A 100 -20.65 -4.12 10.17
C GLY A 100 -21.15 -2.68 10.27
N THR A 101 -21.45 -2.18 11.48
CA THR A 101 -21.81 -0.78 11.75
C THR A 101 -20.71 0.20 11.33
N TYR A 102 -19.45 -0.23 11.30
CA TYR A 102 -18.34 0.61 10.82
C TYR A 102 -18.39 0.84 9.30
N LYS A 103 -19.10 0.02 8.52
CA LYS A 103 -19.12 0.12 7.04
C LYS A 103 -19.53 1.52 6.58
N GLU A 104 -20.67 2.01 7.04
CA GLU A 104 -21.19 3.33 6.67
C GLU A 104 -20.31 4.48 7.17
N GLU A 105 -19.59 4.25 8.27
CA GLU A 105 -18.63 5.22 8.78
C GLU A 105 -17.40 5.29 7.88
N LEU A 106 -16.78 4.15 7.57
CA LEU A 106 -15.59 4.09 6.73
C LEU A 106 -15.87 4.59 5.31
N LEU A 107 -17.06 4.33 4.79
CA LEU A 107 -17.49 4.77 3.47
C LEU A 107 -17.85 6.27 3.37
N ARG A 108 -17.96 6.96 4.50
CA ARG A 108 -18.13 8.42 4.58
C ARG A 108 -16.82 9.19 4.65
N LEU A 109 -15.71 8.50 4.95
CA LEU A 109 -14.38 9.09 4.88
C LEU A 109 -14.07 9.54 3.46
N SER A 110 -13.26 10.59 3.32
CA SER A 110 -12.66 10.91 2.02
C SER A 110 -11.73 9.78 1.57
N ASP A 111 -11.48 9.67 0.26
CA ASP A 111 -10.55 8.66 -0.28
C ASP A 111 -9.15 8.78 0.34
N HIS A 112 -8.74 10.00 0.70
CA HIS A 112 -7.47 10.25 1.38
C HIS A 112 -7.48 9.66 2.80
N GLU A 113 -8.50 9.95 3.59
CA GLU A 113 -8.63 9.44 4.96
C GLU A 113 -8.78 7.93 4.99
N LEU A 114 -9.54 7.36 4.04
CA LEU A 114 -9.71 5.92 3.92
C LEU A 114 -8.37 5.26 3.53
N ALA A 115 -7.61 5.81 2.58
CA ALA A 115 -6.28 5.29 2.25
C ALA A 115 -5.32 5.33 3.45
N ASP A 116 -5.28 6.45 4.18
CA ASP A 116 -4.46 6.60 5.39
C ASP A 116 -4.87 5.58 6.46
N LEU A 117 -6.18 5.37 6.69
CA LEU A 117 -6.69 4.36 7.62
C LEU A 117 -6.28 2.94 7.18
N LEU A 118 -6.41 2.63 5.89
CA LEU A 118 -6.05 1.32 5.35
C LEU A 118 -4.58 0.97 5.57
N ILE A 119 -3.69 1.95 5.57
CA ILE A 119 -2.27 1.71 5.82
C ILE A 119 -1.94 1.76 7.31
N SER A 120 -2.35 2.83 7.99
CA SER A 120 -1.99 3.08 9.39
C SER A 120 -2.80 2.26 10.39
N GLY A 121 -4.01 1.82 10.05
CA GLY A 121 -4.94 1.18 10.99
C GLY A 121 -5.64 2.11 11.96
N GLU A 122 -5.45 3.42 11.82
CA GLU A 122 -5.98 4.43 12.71
C GLU A 122 -7.10 5.24 12.09
N LEU A 123 -8.24 5.30 12.78
CA LEU A 123 -9.33 6.21 12.49
C LEU A 123 -9.08 7.52 13.25
N LYS A 124 -8.35 8.44 12.59
CA LYS A 124 -7.87 9.71 13.18
C LYS A 124 -8.99 10.57 13.76
N SER A 125 -10.17 10.60 13.13
CA SER A 125 -11.32 11.40 13.58
C SER A 125 -11.79 11.03 14.99
N GLN A 126 -11.60 9.76 15.38
CA GLN A 126 -12.01 9.24 16.68
C GLN A 126 -10.84 8.88 17.59
N ASN A 127 -9.60 9.01 17.10
CA ASN A 127 -8.40 8.52 17.78
C ASN A 127 -8.52 7.03 18.15
N TRP A 128 -9.11 6.23 17.24
CA TRP A 128 -9.31 4.80 17.43
C TRP A 128 -8.36 3.99 16.56
N ILE A 129 -7.80 2.94 17.13
CA ILE A 129 -7.02 1.94 16.40
C ILE A 129 -7.97 0.80 16.07
N LEU A 130 -8.28 0.63 14.79
CA LEU A 130 -9.20 -0.41 14.32
C LEU A 130 -8.46 -1.72 14.04
N PHE A 131 -7.22 -1.63 13.58
CA PHE A 131 -6.37 -2.78 13.27
C PHE A 131 -4.90 -2.37 13.21
N ASP A 132 -4.02 -3.35 13.04
CA ASP A 132 -2.58 -3.14 12.99
C ASP A 132 -2.13 -2.44 11.71
N PRO A 133 -1.07 -1.60 11.79
CA PRO A 133 -0.51 -0.97 10.61
C PRO A 133 0.17 -1.99 9.68
N ILE A 134 0.41 -1.61 8.43
CA ILE A 134 1.20 -2.40 7.47
C ILE A 134 2.56 -1.76 7.18
N PRO A 135 3.50 -1.75 8.14
CA PRO A 135 4.78 -1.05 8.00
C PRO A 135 5.63 -1.58 6.83
N ASN A 136 5.45 -2.86 6.46
CA ASN A 136 6.16 -3.50 5.37
C ASN A 136 5.62 -3.14 3.98
N PHE A 137 4.60 -2.29 3.88
CA PHE A 137 4.09 -1.80 2.59
C PHE A 137 5.16 -0.99 1.82
N ILE A 138 6.22 -0.54 2.50
CA ILE A 138 7.41 0.08 1.87
C ILE A 138 8.15 -0.90 0.95
N PHE A 139 8.03 -2.20 1.20
CA PHE A 139 8.66 -3.26 0.42
C PHE A 139 7.75 -3.68 -0.74
N THR A 140 7.60 -2.79 -1.73
CA THR A 140 6.72 -2.99 -2.89
C THR A 140 7.07 -4.19 -3.76
N ARG A 141 8.27 -4.77 -3.59
CA ARG A 141 8.69 -6.02 -4.24
C ARG A 141 7.87 -7.23 -3.81
N ASP A 142 7.42 -7.24 -2.56
CA ASP A 142 6.84 -8.44 -1.95
C ASP A 142 5.35 -8.55 -2.19
N ILE A 143 4.67 -7.45 -2.50
CA ILE A 143 3.20 -7.39 -2.61
C ILE A 143 2.69 -7.79 -4.01
N ALA A 144 3.54 -7.63 -5.03
CA ALA A 144 3.27 -8.07 -6.39
C ALA A 144 4.57 -8.16 -7.21
N VAL A 145 4.60 -9.08 -8.17
CA VAL A 145 5.73 -9.27 -9.07
C VAL A 145 5.24 -9.21 -10.51
N THR A 146 5.96 -8.47 -11.35
CA THR A 146 5.71 -8.43 -12.79
C THR A 146 6.57 -9.47 -13.50
N VAL A 147 5.95 -10.37 -14.26
CA VAL A 147 6.65 -11.37 -15.09
C VAL A 147 6.14 -11.24 -16.52
N ASN A 148 7.01 -10.82 -17.43
CA ASN A 148 6.63 -10.40 -18.77
C ASN A 148 5.46 -9.41 -18.69
N ASP A 149 4.35 -9.69 -19.35
CA ASP A 149 3.15 -8.87 -19.41
C ASP A 149 2.09 -9.20 -18.35
N HIS A 150 2.46 -9.91 -17.29
CA HIS A 150 1.57 -10.31 -16.21
C HIS A 150 1.99 -9.70 -14.88
N ILE A 151 1.00 -9.36 -14.03
CA ILE A 151 1.21 -9.07 -12.61
C ILE A 151 0.76 -10.30 -11.82
N ILE A 152 1.65 -10.81 -10.98
CA ILE A 152 1.38 -11.86 -10.01
C ILE A 152 1.24 -11.18 -8.66
N ILE A 153 0.01 -11.15 -8.13
CA ILE A 153 -0.22 -10.72 -6.75
C ILE A 153 0.22 -11.85 -5.84
N THR A 154 1.13 -11.55 -4.94
CA THR A 154 1.72 -12.56 -4.05
C THR A 154 0.77 -12.90 -2.90
N LYS A 155 1.12 -13.96 -2.16
CA LYS A 155 0.48 -14.32 -0.90
C LYS A 155 1.53 -14.30 0.19
N ALA A 156 1.35 -13.42 1.16
CA ALA A 156 2.21 -13.35 2.33
C ALA A 156 2.21 -14.69 3.09
N ALA A 157 3.38 -15.07 3.63
CA ALA A 157 3.51 -16.26 4.47
C ALA A 157 3.08 -16.01 5.93
N LYS A 158 3.24 -14.78 6.41
CA LYS A 158 2.96 -14.36 7.79
C LYS A 158 1.68 -13.52 7.84
N LYS A 159 0.85 -13.75 8.86
CA LYS A 159 -0.45 -13.07 9.03
C LYS A 159 -0.32 -11.54 9.06
N ALA A 160 0.73 -11.01 9.69
CA ALA A 160 0.99 -9.58 9.79
C ALA A 160 1.02 -8.84 8.44
N ARG A 161 1.37 -9.55 7.35
CA ARG A 161 1.45 -8.98 5.99
C ARG A 161 0.23 -9.31 5.12
N PHE A 162 -0.82 -9.92 5.66
CA PHE A 162 -1.99 -10.30 4.86
C PHE A 162 -2.75 -9.07 4.35
N ARG A 163 -2.82 -8.02 5.16
CA ARG A 163 -3.49 -6.74 4.82
C ARG A 163 -2.86 -6.07 3.58
N GLU A 164 -1.55 -6.19 3.38
CA GLU A 164 -0.86 -5.71 2.17
C GLU A 164 -1.40 -6.38 0.88
N ASN A 165 -1.75 -7.67 0.95
CA ASN A 165 -2.32 -8.39 -0.19
C ASN A 165 -3.74 -7.92 -0.51
N PHE A 166 -4.54 -7.55 0.49
CA PHE A 166 -5.87 -6.96 0.27
C PHE A 166 -5.76 -5.65 -0.50
N LEU A 167 -4.86 -4.75 -0.07
CA LEU A 167 -4.65 -3.47 -0.75
C LEU A 167 -4.12 -3.66 -2.16
N SER A 168 -3.18 -4.58 -2.35
CA SER A 168 -2.62 -4.85 -3.69
C SER A 168 -3.68 -5.41 -4.64
N LYS A 169 -4.48 -6.38 -4.20
CA LYS A 169 -5.64 -6.88 -4.97
C LYS A 169 -6.61 -5.77 -5.31
N PHE A 170 -6.93 -4.91 -4.34
CA PHE A 170 -7.81 -3.79 -4.54
C PHE A 170 -7.26 -2.83 -5.61
N ILE A 171 -6.00 -2.41 -5.48
CA ILE A 171 -5.33 -1.49 -6.42
C ILE A 171 -5.38 -2.04 -7.84
N PHE A 172 -4.92 -3.27 -8.06
CA PHE A 172 -4.86 -3.85 -9.41
C PHE A 172 -6.26 -4.15 -9.98
N LYS A 173 -7.26 -4.38 -9.12
CA LYS A 173 -8.65 -4.58 -9.56
C LYS A 173 -9.37 -3.28 -9.86
N ALA A 174 -9.17 -2.23 -9.08
CA ALA A 174 -9.97 -0.99 -9.14
C ALA A 174 -9.34 0.11 -10.00
N HIS A 175 -8.00 0.19 -10.07
CA HIS A 175 -7.35 1.30 -10.74
C HIS A 175 -7.39 1.14 -12.27
N PRO A 176 -7.87 2.15 -13.04
CA PRO A 176 -8.06 2.05 -14.49
C PRO A 176 -6.80 1.72 -15.27
N VAL A 177 -5.61 2.11 -14.79
CA VAL A 177 -4.32 1.80 -15.45
C VAL A 177 -4.04 0.29 -15.61
N PHE A 178 -4.70 -0.56 -14.82
CA PHE A 178 -4.55 -2.01 -14.86
C PHE A 178 -5.76 -2.73 -15.48
N GLN A 179 -6.83 -2.00 -15.81
CA GLN A 179 -7.97 -2.53 -16.52
C GLN A 179 -7.70 -2.38 -18.02
N GLU A 180 -7.75 -3.49 -18.76
CA GLU A 180 -7.71 -3.49 -20.23
C GLU A 180 -9.00 -2.92 -20.83
#